data_AF-A0A1I7JI76-F1
#
_entry.id   AF-A0A1I7JI76-F1
#
_cell.length_a   1.000
_cell.length_b   1.000
_cell.length_c   1.000
_cell.angle_alpha   90.00
_cell.angle_beta   90.00
_cell.angle_gamma   90.00
#
_symmetry.space_group_name_H-M   'P 1'
#
loop_
_entity.id
_entity.type
_entity.pdbx_description
1 polymer ?
#
loop_
_entity_poly.entity_id
_entity_poly.type
_entity_poly.pdbx_seq_one_letter_code
_entity_poly.pdbx_strand_id
1 'polypeptide(L)' 'MKNSEFIIEQYRGNKLVRSFTPTGNPALPWSMNVNGKSYARTNGWVLSKILPTLVEGSRVTTRVVLAE' A
#
# COMPACT_ATOMS: atom_id res chain seq x y z
N MET A 1 -3.12 4.99 15.53
CA MET A 1 -2.34 4.85 14.28
C MET A 1 -3.29 5.04 13.12
N LYS A 2 -3.08 6.07 12.30
CA LYS A 2 -3.91 6.36 11.13
C LYS A 2 -3.26 5.76 9.89
N ASN A 3 -4.08 5.22 8.98
CA ASN A 3 -3.61 4.70 7.68
C ASN A 3 -2.76 5.73 6.90
N SER A 4 -2.99 7.02 7.12
CA SER A 4 -2.25 8.13 6.54
C SER A 4 -0.76 8.17 6.92
N GLU A 5 -0.34 7.39 7.91
CA GLU A 5 1.03 7.40 8.45
C GLU A 5 1.87 6.25 7.87
N PHE A 6 1.32 5.40 7.00
CA PHE A 6 2.01 4.18 6.55
C PHE A 6 2.12 4.11 5.03
N ILE A 7 3.28 3.64 4.56
CA ILE A 7 3.45 3.10 3.21
C ILE A 7 3.35 1.59 3.31
N ILE A 8 2.62 0.98 2.39
CA ILE A 8 2.55 -0.48 2.25
C ILE A 8 3.29 -0.87 0.98
N GLU A 9 4.29 -1.72 1.09
CA GLU A 9 5.01 -2.27 -0.06
C GLU A 9 4.74 -3.76 -0.17
N GLN A 10 4.45 -4.21 -1.39
CA GLN A 10 4.20 -5.60 -1.67
C GLN A 10 5.28 -6.17 -2.59
N TYR A 11 5.92 -7.23 -2.13
CA TYR A 11 6.98 -7.93 -2.85
C TYR A 11 6.53 -9.32 -3.31
N ARG A 12 7.05 -9.74 -4.47
CA ARG A 12 7.02 -11.13 -4.93
C ARG A 12 8.46 -11.60 -5.09
N GLY A 13 8.93 -12.47 -4.20
CA GLY A 13 10.37 -12.66 -4.01
C GLY A 13 11.02 -11.34 -3.57
N ASN A 14 12.09 -10.94 -4.26
CA ASN A 14 12.81 -9.68 -3.96
C ASN A 14 12.38 -8.49 -4.83
N LYS A 15 11.33 -8.63 -5.64
CA LYS A 15 10.86 -7.57 -6.55
C LYS A 15 9.64 -6.86 -5.96
N LEU A 16 9.72 -5.52 -5.85
CA LEU A 16 8.57 -4.68 -5.53
C LEU A 16 7.56 -4.74 -6.69
N VAL A 17 6.36 -5.21 -6.41
CA VAL A 17 5.29 -5.34 -7.43
C VAL A 17 4.37 -4.12 -7.38
N ARG A 18 4.08 -3.61 -6.18
CA ARG A 18 3.30 -2.39 -5.98
C ARG A 18 3.56 -1.80 -4.61
N SER A 19 3.41 -0.48 -4.50
CA SER A 19 3.36 0.22 -3.23
C SER A 19 2.05 1.00 -3.09
N PHE A 20 1.66 1.26 -1.84
CA PHE A 20 0.50 2.06 -1.49
C PHE A 20 0.98 3.20 -0.61
N THR A 21 0.85 4.43 -1.10
CA THR A 21 1.20 5.65 -0.37
C THR A 21 -0.07 6.39 0.04
N PRO A 22 -0.09 7.03 1.22
CA PRO A 22 -1.24 7.81 1.66
C PRO A 22 -1.34 9.12 0.85
N THR A 23 -2.55 9.58 0.53
CA THR A 23 -2.79 10.72 -0.39
C THR A 23 -3.46 11.93 0.25
N GLY A 24 -3.73 11.90 1.56
CA GLY A 24 -4.46 12.96 2.27
C GLY A 24 -5.94 13.10 1.89
N ASN A 25 -6.39 12.46 0.80
CA ASN A 25 -7.78 12.48 0.34
C ASN A 25 -8.63 11.48 1.15
N PRO A 26 -9.62 11.91 1.94
CA PRO A 26 -10.41 10.99 2.77
C PRO A 26 -11.28 10.00 1.96
N ALA A 27 -11.70 10.34 0.74
CA ALA A 27 -12.49 9.47 -0.11
C ALA A 27 -11.63 8.39 -0.82
N LEU A 28 -10.40 8.75 -1.18
CA LEU A 28 -9.44 7.90 -1.87
C LEU A 28 -8.07 7.98 -1.17
N PRO A 29 -7.96 7.44 0.06
CA PRO A 29 -6.83 7.68 0.96
C PRO A 29 -5.50 7.06 0.52
N TRP A 30 -5.51 6.26 -0.54
CA TRP A 30 -4.33 5.56 -1.03
C TRP A 30 -4.05 5.87 -2.49
N SER A 31 -2.76 5.95 -2.81
CA SER A 31 -2.20 5.93 -4.15
C SER A 31 -1.46 4.60 -4.32
N MET A 32 -1.99 3.73 -5.17
CA MET A 32 -1.33 2.50 -5.57
C MET A 32 -0.37 2.80 -6.73
N ASN A 33 0.92 2.61 -6.50
CA ASN A 33 1.96 2.73 -7.51
C ASN A 33 2.37 1.35 -8.02
N VAL A 34 2.20 1.10 -9.31
CA VAL A 34 2.55 -0.17 -9.97
C VAL A 34 3.12 0.12 -11.36
N ASN A 35 4.31 -0.41 -11.64
CA ASN A 35 5.00 -0.23 -12.93
C ASN A 35 5.06 1.24 -13.40
N GLY A 36 5.34 2.18 -12.48
CA GLY A 36 5.43 3.62 -12.77
C GLY A 36 4.09 4.33 -12.96
N LYS A 37 2.95 3.64 -12.79
CA LYS A 37 1.60 4.23 -12.86
C LYS A 37 1.00 4.35 -11.47
N SER A 38 0.26 5.42 -11.24
CA SER A 38 -0.40 5.72 -9.96
C SER A 38 -1.92 5.65 -10.08
N TYR A 39 -2.57 5.02 -9.10
CA TYR A 39 -4.02 4.85 -9.07
C TYR A 39 -4.59 5.17 -7.69
N ALA A 40 -5.58 6.05 -7.65
CA ALA A 40 -6.30 6.36 -6.41
C ALA A 40 -7.17 5.17 -5.95
N ARG A 41 -7.14 4.86 -4.65
CA ARG A 41 -7.79 3.68 -4.06
C ARG A 41 -8.42 3.99 -2.70
N THR A 42 -9.53 3.30 -2.45
CA THR A 42 -10.23 3.30 -1.16
C THR A 42 -9.53 2.36 -0.16
N ASN A 43 -9.77 2.59 1.14
CA ASN A 43 -9.30 1.68 2.20
C ASN A 43 -9.77 0.22 1.96
N GLY A 44 -11.07 0.03 1.70
CA GLY A 44 -11.64 -1.30 1.48
C GLY A 44 -11.00 -2.03 0.29
N TRP A 45 -10.72 -1.32 -0.81
CA TRP A 45 -10.04 -1.91 -1.96
C TRP A 45 -8.62 -2.35 -1.60
N VAL A 46 -7.85 -1.48 -0.95
CA VAL A 46 -6.46 -1.78 -0.54
C VAL A 46 -6.40 -3.02 0.35
N LEU A 47 -7.25 -3.09 1.38
CA LEU A 47 -7.34 -4.27 2.26
C LEU A 47 -7.70 -5.54 1.48
N SER A 48 -8.72 -5.48 0.62
CA SER A 48 -9.16 -6.64 -0.19
C SER A 48 -8.08 -7.17 -1.14
N LYS A 49 -7.10 -6.34 -1.52
CA LYS A 49 -6.00 -6.73 -2.42
C LYS A 49 -4.73 -7.12 -1.68
N ILE A 50 -4.56 -6.68 -0.44
CA ILE A 50 -3.42 -7.07 0.41
C ILE A 50 -3.72 -8.39 1.12
N LEU A 51 -4.89 -8.55 1.74
CA LEU A 51 -5.24 -9.75 2.51
C LEU A 51 -5.04 -11.07 1.74
N PRO A 52 -5.45 -11.21 0.46
CA PRO A 52 -5.24 -12.44 -0.30
C PRO A 52 -3.77 -12.73 -0.59
N THR A 53 -2.90 -11.76 -0.36
CA THR A 53 -1.46 -11.84 -0.62
C THR A 53 -0.66 -11.95 0.65
N LEU A 54 -1.30 -12.26 1.78
CA LEU A 54 -0.63 -12.62 3.04
C LEU A 54 -0.36 -14.14 3.13
N VAL A 55 -0.42 -14.85 2.00
CA VAL A 55 -0.04 -16.27 1.92
C VAL A 55 1.47 -16.46 2.15
N GLU A 56 1.85 -17.66 2.56
CA GLU A 56 3.23 -18.04 2.89
C GLU A 56 4.23 -17.61 1.80
N GLY A 57 5.26 -16.86 2.19
CA GLY A 57 6.30 -16.32 1.30
C GLY A 57 6.03 -14.92 0.73
N SER A 58 4.85 -14.33 0.94
CA SER A 58 4.58 -12.95 0.54
C SER A 58 5.06 -11.96 1.60
N ARG A 59 5.93 -11.03 1.20
CA ARG A 59 6.45 -10.00 2.11
C ARG A 59 5.67 -8.71 1.93
N VAL A 60 4.99 -8.31 3.01
CA VAL A 60 4.38 -7.00 3.16
C VAL A 60 5.25 -6.19 4.12
N THR A 61 5.76 -5.05 3.64
CA THR A 61 6.49 -4.11 4.48
C THR A 61 5.61 -2.89 4.74
N THR A 62 5.39 -2.58 6.01
CA THR A 62 4.79 -1.31 6.43
C THR A 62 5.90 -0.39 6.92
N ARG A 63 6.00 0.82 6.35
CA ARG A 63 6.91 1.87 6.83
C ARG A 63 6.10 3.06 7.32
N VAL A 64 6.39 3.54 8.53
CA VAL A 64 5.82 4.80 9.02
C VAL A 64 6.47 5.96 8.27
N VAL A 65 5.67 6.82 7.67
CA VAL A 65 6.11 8.14 7.20
C VAL A 65 5.96 9.08 8.39
N LEU A 66 7.08 9.48 8.99
CA LEU A 66 7.06 10.59 9.94
C LEU A 66 6.66 11.83 9.12
N ALA A 67 5.50 12.40 9.43
CA ALA A 67 5.16 13.72 8.93
C ALA A 67 6.17 14.69 9.57
N GLU A 68 6.97 15.37 8.74
CA GLU A 68 7.77 16.53 9.17
C GLU A 68 6.85 17.68 9.61
#